data_AF-A0A1J6VUD9-F1
#
_entry.id   AF-A0A1J6VUD9-F1
#
_cell.length_a   1.000
_cell.length_b   1.000
_cell.length_c   1.000
_cell.angle_alpha   90.00
_cell.angle_beta   90.00
_cell.angle_gamma   90.00
#
_symmetry.space_group_name_H-M   'P 1'
#
loop_
_entity.id
_entity.type
_entity.pdbx_description
1 polymer ?
#
loop_
_entity_poly.entity_id
_entity_poly.type
_entity_poly.pdbx_seq_one_letter_code
_entity_poly.pdbx_strand_id
1 'polypeptide(L)'
;MTYGQIAAYAGSPRGARQVVRILHSMSSKHDLPWHRVVNSEGKIGFKDEGQYNHQQHLLLSEGVLLNEKGKIDLELYLHQPFTTAEEL
;
A
#
# COMPACT_ATOMS: atom_id res chain seq x y z
N MET A 1 0.76 -1.66 -3.41
CA MET A 1 -0.07 -2.85 -3.03
C MET A 1 -1.13 -2.44 -2.02
N THR A 2 -2.15 -3.26 -1.81
CA THR A 2 -3.12 -3.04 -0.71
C THR A 2 -2.84 -3.92 0.50
N TYR A 3 -3.29 -3.51 1.69
CA TYR A 3 -3.18 -4.34 2.91
C TYR A 3 -3.83 -5.72 2.72
N GLY A 4 -4.97 -5.78 2.01
CA GLY A 4 -5.67 -7.03 1.71
C GLY A 4 -4.88 -7.94 0.78
N GLN A 5 -4.25 -7.39 -0.26
CA GLN A 5 -3.37 -8.17 -1.15
C GLN A 5 -2.20 -8.77 -0.40
N ILE A 6 -1.49 -7.97 0.42
CA ILE A 6 -0.35 -8.48 1.20
C ILE A 6 -0.80 -9.63 2.10
N ALA A 7 -1.95 -9.47 2.76
CA ALA A 7 -2.51 -10.50 3.62
C ALA A 7 -2.86 -11.78 2.82
N ALA A 8 -3.47 -11.64 1.64
CA ALA A 8 -3.79 -12.76 0.76
C ALA A 8 -2.54 -13.50 0.27
N TYR A 9 -1.53 -12.78 -0.22
CA TYR A 9 -0.26 -13.38 -0.64
C TYR A 9 0.53 -14.03 0.50
N ALA A 10 0.36 -13.52 1.73
CA ALA A 10 0.92 -14.14 2.93
C ALA A 10 0.12 -15.36 3.44
N GLY A 11 -0.88 -15.84 2.71
CA GLY A 11 -1.70 -17.00 3.10
C GLY A 11 -2.75 -16.72 4.17
N SER A 12 -3.02 -15.44 4.47
CA SER A 12 -4.05 -15.02 5.44
C SER A 12 -4.96 -13.95 4.84
N PRO A 13 -5.90 -14.29 3.93
CA PRO A 13 -6.72 -13.30 3.21
C PRO A 13 -7.53 -12.34 4.10
N ARG A 14 -7.82 -12.72 5.34
CA ARG A 14 -8.53 -11.88 6.32
C ARG A 14 -7.59 -11.09 7.26
N GLY A 15 -6.28 -11.17 7.03
CA GLY A 15 -5.22 -10.64 7.87
C GLY A 15 -4.83 -9.17 7.63
N ALA A 16 -5.62 -8.39 6.89
CA ALA A 16 -5.25 -7.01 6.52
C ALA A 16 -4.92 -6.12 7.73
N ARG A 17 -5.66 -6.28 8.86
CA ARG A 17 -5.37 -5.54 10.10
C ARG A 17 -4.03 -5.94 10.73
N GLN A 18 -3.62 -7.20 10.57
CA GLN A 18 -2.31 -7.67 11.03
C GLN A 18 -1.20 -7.04 10.20
N VAL A 19 -1.38 -6.90 8.88
CA VAL A 19 -0.44 -6.17 8.00
C VAL A 19 -0.29 -4.72 8.47
N VAL A 20 -1.39 -4.01 8.72
CA VAL A 20 -1.35 -2.63 9.26
C VAL A 20 -0.54 -2.57 10.56
N ARG A 21 -0.82 -3.49 11.49
CA ARG A 21 -0.12 -3.55 12.79
C ARG A 21 1.38 -3.79 12.63
N ILE A 22 1.76 -4.70 11.73
CA ILE A 22 3.16 -5.00 11.42
C ILE A 22 3.84 -3.77 10.82
N LEU A 23 3.24 -3.13 9.82
CA LEU A 23 3.83 -1.93 9.22
C LEU A 23 3.96 -0.80 10.25
N HIS A 24 2.97 -0.61 11.12
CA HIS A 24 3.07 0.38 12.19
C HIS A 24 4.22 0.08 13.18
N SER A 25 4.40 -1.17 13.60
CA SER A 25 5.38 -1.51 14.64
C SER A 25 6.78 -1.82 14.12
N MET A 26 6.92 -2.27 12.87
CA MET A 26 8.15 -2.82 12.33
C MET A 26 8.81 -1.96 11.26
N SER A 27 8.11 -0.99 10.65
CA SER A 27 8.68 -0.28 9.49
C SER A 27 9.95 0.49 9.79
N SER A 28 10.01 1.22 10.90
CA SER A 28 11.23 1.94 11.29
C SER A 28 12.37 0.98 11.65
N LYS A 29 12.06 -0.16 12.27
CA LYS A 29 13.08 -1.14 12.71
C LYS A 29 13.70 -1.90 11.54
N HIS A 30 12.92 -2.16 10.50
CA HIS A 30 13.28 -3.02 9.37
C HIS A 30 13.37 -2.26 8.05
N ASP A 31 13.30 -0.93 8.08
CA ASP A 31 13.30 -0.05 6.90
C ASP A 31 12.27 -0.48 5.83
N LEU A 32 11.06 -0.83 6.29
CA LEU A 32 10.02 -1.31 5.39
C LEU A 32 9.44 -0.14 4.58
N PRO A 33 9.19 -0.31 3.26
CA PRO A 33 8.60 0.73 2.40
C PRO A 33 7.08 0.81 2.61
N TRP A 34 6.67 1.14 3.83
CA TRP A 34 5.26 1.15 4.27
C TRP A 34 4.40 2.12 3.45
N HIS A 35 5.00 3.20 2.93
CA HIS A 35 4.30 4.22 2.15
C HIS A 35 3.72 3.66 0.84
N ARG A 36 4.23 2.53 0.33
CA ARG A 36 3.73 1.84 -0.87
C ARG A 36 2.46 1.00 -0.62
N VAL A 37 1.98 0.96 0.62
CA VAL A 37 0.82 0.17 1.02
C VAL A 37 -0.35 1.07 1.38
N VAL A 38 -1.47 0.87 0.69
CA VAL A 38 -2.70 1.66 0.84
C VAL A 38 -3.92 0.77 1.08
N ASN A 39 -5.08 1.37 1.33
CA ASN A 39 -6.31 0.61 1.49
C ASN A 39 -6.82 0.05 0.13
N SER A 40 -7.85 -0.80 0.17
CA SER A 40 -8.45 -1.41 -1.02
C SER A 40 -9.11 -0.42 -1.98
N GLU A 41 -9.35 0.82 -1.55
CA GLU A 41 -9.92 1.89 -2.40
C GLU A 41 -8.86 2.80 -3.02
N GLY A 42 -7.57 2.48 -2.83
CA GLY A 42 -6.44 3.30 -3.30
C GLY A 42 -6.19 4.56 -2.47
N LYS A 43 -6.72 4.65 -1.25
CA LYS A 43 -6.51 5.80 -0.36
C LYS A 43 -5.42 5.53 0.68
N ILE A 44 -4.72 6.61 1.03
CA ILE A 44 -3.89 6.68 2.23
C ILE A 44 -4.77 6.49 3.46
N GLY A 45 -4.32 5.64 4.40
CA GLY A 45 -5.12 5.19 5.54
C GLY A 45 -5.03 6.07 6.80
N PHE A 46 -4.17 7.09 6.79
CA PHE A 46 -3.93 7.95 7.95
C PHE A 46 -4.99 9.04 8.08
N LYS A 47 -5.48 9.25 9.32
CA LYS A 47 -6.35 10.37 9.68
C LYS A 47 -5.57 11.61 10.12
N ASP A 48 -4.36 11.40 10.62
CA ASP A 48 -3.44 12.47 10.97
C ASP A 48 -2.91 13.12 9.69
N GLU A 49 -3.04 14.43 9.61
CA GLU A 49 -2.67 15.20 8.41
C GLU A 49 -1.17 15.14 8.12
N GLY A 50 -0.33 15.13 9.17
CA GLY A 50 1.12 15.03 9.03
C GLY A 50 1.54 13.70 8.42
N GLN A 51 1.01 12.59 8.95
CA GLN A 51 1.27 11.25 8.42
C GLN A 51 0.73 11.06 7.01
N TYR A 52 -0.47 11.60 6.74
CA TYR A 52 -1.07 11.59 5.41
C TYR A 52 -0.16 12.32 4.40
N ASN A 53 0.24 13.55 4.70
CA ASN A 53 1.09 14.37 3.83
C ASN A 53 2.46 13.74 3.62
N HIS A 54 3.01 13.11 4.67
CA HIS A 54 4.28 12.40 4.57
C HIS A 54 4.20 11.20 3.63
N GLN A 55 3.18 10.34 3.77
CA GLN A 55 2.98 9.22 2.85
C GLN A 55 2.75 9.71 1.41
N GLN A 56 1.94 10.75 1.23
CA GLN A 56 1.68 11.35 -0.07
C GLN A 56 2.97 11.86 -0.71
N HIS A 57 3.84 12.56 0.04
CA HIS A 57 5.11 13.05 -0.48
C HIS A 57 6.04 11.92 -0.94
N LEU A 58 6.13 10.83 -0.17
CA LEU A 58 6.93 9.66 -0.53
C LEU A 58 6.40 8.94 -1.79
N LEU A 59 5.08 8.89 -1.95
CA LEU A 59 4.48 8.33 -3.17
C LEU A 59 4.75 9.21 -4.38
N LEU A 60 4.61 10.54 -4.23
CA LEU A 60 4.89 11.50 -5.30
C LEU A 60 6.36 11.49 -5.73
N SER A 61 7.30 11.34 -4.79
CA SER A 61 8.73 11.25 -5.11
C SER A 61 9.07 9.97 -5.89
N GLU A 62 8.25 8.93 -5.78
CA GLU A 62 8.33 7.70 -6.58
C GLU A 62 7.51 7.78 -7.88
N GLY A 63 6.89 8.91 -8.18
CA GLY A 63 6.08 9.10 -9.39
C GLY A 63 4.65 8.55 -9.30
N VAL A 64 4.19 8.14 -8.11
CA VAL A 64 2.82 7.68 -7.89
C VAL A 64 1.92 8.87 -7.62
N LEU A 65 1.05 9.18 -8.58
CA LEU A 65 0.13 10.32 -8.50
C LEU A 65 -1.18 9.95 -7.79
N LEU A 66 -1.72 10.92 -7.04
CA LEU A 66 -3.06 10.87 -6.46
C LEU A 66 -3.97 11.82 -7.25
N ASN A 67 -5.22 11.42 -7.47
CA ASN A 67 -6.23 12.28 -8.06
C ASN A 67 -6.75 13.34 -7.07
N GLU A 68 -7.64 14.22 -7.53
CA GLU A 68 -8.25 15.29 -6.72
C GLU A 68 -8.99 14.80 -5.46
N LYS A 69 -9.35 13.50 -5.42
CA LYS A 69 -10.01 12.87 -4.26
C LYS A 69 -9.01 12.15 -3.33
N GLY A 70 -7.71 12.35 -3.52
CA GLY A 70 -6.66 11.69 -2.74
C GLY A 70 -6.58 10.18 -2.98
N LYS A 71 -6.99 9.70 -4.15
CA LYS A 71 -6.91 8.28 -4.52
C LYS A 71 -5.80 8.02 -5.53
N ILE A 72 -5.08 6.93 -5.31
CA ILE A 72 -4.18 6.32 -6.28
C ILE A 72 -5.01 5.48 -7.26
N ASP A 73 -4.70 5.59 -8.54
CA ASP A 73 -5.24 4.68 -9.55
C ASP A 73 -4.62 3.29 -9.37
N LEU A 74 -5.40 2.36 -8.82
CA LEU A 74 -4.93 1.00 -8.59
C LEU A 74 -4.83 0.21 -9.91
N GLU A 75 -5.52 0.57 -10.98
CA GLU A 75 -5.33 -0.14 -12.25
C GLU A 75 -3.92 0.11 -12.81
N LEU A 76 -3.40 1.33 -12.59
CA LEU A 76 -2.08 1.73 -13.06
C LEU A 76 -0.94 1.31 -12.12
N TYR A 77 -1.11 1.48 -10.80
CA TYR A 77 -0.01 1.36 -9.83
C TYR A 77 -0.04 0.10 -8.96
N LEU A 78 -1.04 -0.78 -9.09
CA LEU A 78 -1.15 -1.96 -8.25
C LEU A 78 -0.13 -3.03 -8.64
N HIS A 79 0.91 -3.16 -7.81
CA HIS A 79 1.89 -4.23 -7.97
C HIS A 79 1.26 -5.63 -7.83
N GLN A 80 1.50 -6.48 -8.83
CA GLN A 80 1.13 -7.90 -8.86
C GLN A 80 2.42 -8.74 -8.77
N PRO A 81 2.74 -9.32 -7.61
CA PRO A 81 4.02 -10.03 -7.40
C PRO A 81 4.12 -11.37 -8.15
N PHE A 82 2.99 -11.96 -8.54
CA PHE A 82 2.94 -13.24 -9.26
C PHE A 82 2.09 -13.06 -10.51
N THR A 83 2.69 -12.54 -11.57
CA THR A 83 2.09 -12.64 -12.90
C THR A 83 2.36 -14.05 -13.41
N THR A 84 1.33 -14.90 -13.49
CA THR A 84 1.45 -16.22 -14.11
C THR A 84 1.69 -16.00 -15.61
N ALA A 85 2.93 -16.13 -16.06
CA ALA A 85 3.27 -16.17 -17.47
C ALA A 85 3.07 -17.60 -18.03
N GLU A 86 1.84 -18.15 -17.90
CA GLU A 86 1.49 -19.49 -18.44
C GLU A 86 0.19 -19.49 -19.28
N GLU A 87 -0.16 -18.40 -19.98
CA GLU A 87 -1.24 -18.44 -20.98
C GLU A 87 -0.93 -17.63 -22.26
N LEU A 88 0.22 -17.91 -22.89
CA LEU A 88 0.47 -17.72 -24.32
C LEU A 88 1.21 -18.94 -24.87
#